data_AF-A0A2N0VPB8-F1
#
_entry.id   AF-A0A2N0VPB8-F1
#
_cell.length_a   1.000
_cell.length_b   1.000
_cell.length_c   1.000
_cell.angle_alpha   90.00
_cell.angle_beta   90.00
_cell.angle_gamma   90.00
#
_symmetry.space_group_name_H-M   'P 1'
#
loop_
_entity.id
_entity.type
_entity.pdbx_description
1 polymer ?
#
loop_
_entity_poly.entity_id
_entity_poly.type
_entity_poly.pdbx_seq_one_letter_code
_entity_poly.pdbx_strand_id
1 'polypeptide(L)'
;MQIFRVHPEHEISARYLDNRRLSKQVLELYQIIRVCLAEMKLIEGNTRYLHHPIVKHVYHEGQPYIMDTFKMLEAMDKEHRRRGGKRSQNFRKDLKILENQIVQYETKFNSSPLPPIYVYGDDKLYGEEVYEAYKRLLELKWKNDTIAPRCNIIQYKRIK
;
A
#
# COMPACT_ATOMS: atom_id res chain seq x y z
N MET A 1 7.54 4.67 5.80
CA MET A 1 6.52 4.00 4.96
C MET A 1 6.05 2.76 5.69
N GLN A 2 4.79 2.36 5.56
CA GLN A 2 4.27 1.10 6.12
C GLN A 2 3.42 0.39 5.07
N ILE A 3 3.28 -0.93 5.19
CA ILE A 3 2.28 -1.71 4.44
C ILE A 3 1.29 -2.22 5.47
N PHE A 4 0.24 -1.44 5.76
CA PHE A 4 -0.79 -1.90 6.69
C PHE A 4 -1.57 -3.05 6.07
N ARG A 5 -1.22 -4.28 6.45
CA ARG A 5 -1.85 -5.51 6.00
C ARG A 5 -2.35 -6.27 7.22
N VAL A 6 -3.66 -6.32 7.40
CA VAL A 6 -4.34 -6.98 8.54
C VAL A 6 -4.97 -8.33 8.16
N HIS A 7 -4.84 -8.70 6.89
CA HIS A 7 -5.37 -9.93 6.33
C HIS A 7 -4.59 -10.30 5.04
N PRO A 8 -4.45 -11.59 4.69
CA PRO A 8 -3.85 -12.00 3.42
C PRO A 8 -4.56 -11.39 2.20
N GLU A 9 -5.89 -11.32 2.23
CA GLU A 9 -6.69 -10.64 1.20
C GLU A 9 -6.58 -9.11 1.30
N HIS A 10 -6.21 -8.48 0.19
CA HIS A 10 -5.93 -7.05 0.11
C HIS A 10 -7.18 -6.19 0.36
N GLU A 11 -8.34 -6.65 -0.10
CA GLU A 11 -9.62 -5.97 0.03
C GLU A 11 -10.09 -5.90 1.48
N ILE A 12 -9.84 -6.94 2.27
CA ILE A 12 -10.12 -6.91 3.72
C ILE A 12 -9.22 -5.88 4.39
N SER A 13 -7.93 -5.87 4.05
CA SER A 13 -6.99 -4.87 4.57
C SER A 13 -7.41 -3.44 4.21
N ALA A 14 -7.81 -3.21 2.96
CA ALA A 14 -8.29 -1.91 2.50
C ALA A 14 -9.54 -1.44 3.24
N ARG A 15 -10.52 -2.33 3.44
CA ARG A 15 -11.73 -2.02 4.21
C ARG A 15 -11.44 -1.70 5.68
N TYR A 16 -10.43 -2.32 6.26
CA TYR A 16 -10.10 -2.13 7.67
C TYR A 16 -9.48 -0.76 7.97
N LEU A 17 -8.73 -0.16 7.04
CA LEU A 17 -8.10 1.16 7.26
C LEU A 17 -9.13 2.28 7.40
N ASP A 18 -8.83 3.29 8.22
CA ASP A 18 -9.56 4.55 8.18
C ASP A 18 -9.20 5.37 6.92
N ASN A 19 -10.02 6.38 6.61
CA ASN A 19 -9.88 7.18 5.39
C ASN A 19 -8.53 7.88 5.23
N ARG A 20 -7.90 8.31 6.33
CA ARG A 20 -6.60 8.98 6.29
C ARG A 20 -5.50 7.97 6.00
N ARG A 21 -5.45 6.85 6.72
CA ARG A 21 -4.43 5.80 6.52
C ARG A 21 -4.60 5.12 5.17
N LEU A 22 -5.83 4.87 4.73
CA LEU A 22 -6.13 4.36 3.39
C LEU A 22 -5.61 5.30 2.29
N SER A 23 -5.90 6.60 2.39
CA SER A 23 -5.40 7.58 1.42
C SER A 23 -3.87 7.65 1.39
N LYS A 24 -3.22 7.52 2.55
CA LYS A 24 -1.76 7.48 2.65
C LYS A 24 -1.18 6.17 2.09
N GLN A 25 -1.81 5.03 2.35
CA GLN A 25 -1.35 3.70 1.93
C GLN A 25 -1.22 3.60 0.40
N VAL A 26 -2.17 4.16 -0.36
CA VAL A 26 -2.08 4.23 -1.83
C VAL A 26 -0.83 4.99 -2.29
N LEU A 27 -0.49 6.12 -1.64
CA LEU A 27 0.69 6.91 -2.01
C LEU A 27 1.99 6.18 -1.65
N GLU A 28 2.03 5.56 -0.47
CA GLU A 28 3.21 4.79 -0.04
C GLU A 28 3.43 3.57 -0.94
N LEU A 29 2.39 2.82 -1.30
CA LEU A 29 2.51 1.69 -2.23
C LEU A 29 2.99 2.15 -3.62
N TYR A 30 2.41 3.23 -4.17
CA TYR A 30 2.87 3.82 -5.43
C TYR A 30 4.37 4.16 -5.38
N GLN A 31 4.83 4.80 -4.29
CA GLN A 31 6.22 5.17 -4.11
C GLN A 31 7.14 3.96 -3.99
N ILE A 32 6.75 2.95 -3.21
CA ILE A 32 7.52 1.71 -3.01
C ILE A 32 7.74 1.00 -4.35
N ILE A 33 6.66 0.82 -5.13
CA ILE A 33 6.74 0.17 -6.45
C ILE A 33 7.68 0.96 -7.36
N ARG A 34 7.53 2.29 -7.44
CA ARG A 34 8.40 3.12 -8.28
C ARG A 34 9.87 3.06 -7.89
N VAL A 35 10.18 3.02 -6.59
CA VAL A 35 11.57 2.86 -6.13
C VAL A 35 12.15 1.54 -6.61
N CYS A 36 11.38 0.44 -6.52
CA CYS A 36 11.82 -0.86 -7.01
C CYS A 36 12.05 -0.84 -8.53
N LEU A 37 11.13 -0.27 -9.31
CA LEU A 37 11.27 -0.16 -10.77
C LEU A 37 12.48 0.70 -11.17
N ALA A 38 12.73 1.80 -10.45
CA ALA A 38 13.89 2.66 -10.68
C ALA A 38 15.21 1.97 -10.34
N GLU A 39 15.25 1.20 -9.24
CA GLU A 39 16.42 0.42 -8.85
C GLU A 39 16.76 -0.64 -9.92
N MET A 40 15.75 -1.26 -10.52
CA MET A 40 15.92 -2.17 -11.65
C MET A 40 16.27 -1.47 -12.97
N LYS A 41 16.40 -0.14 -12.98
CA LYS A 41 16.63 0.69 -14.17
C LYS A 41 15.57 0.52 -15.26
N LEU A 42 14.34 0.16 -14.88
CA LEU A 42 13.21 -0.01 -15.81
C LEU A 42 12.50 1.32 -16.10
N ILE A 43 12.66 2.29 -15.19
CA ILE A 43 12.14 3.65 -15.30
C ILE A 43 13.17 4.62 -14.73
N GLU A 44 13.08 5.89 -15.11
CA GLU A 44 13.76 6.96 -14.39
C GLU A 44 13.07 7.23 -13.04
N GLY A 45 13.86 7.35 -11.98
CA GLY A 45 13.32 7.59 -10.65
C GLY A 45 14.38 7.69 -9.57
N ASN A 46 13.93 8.07 -8.38
CA ASN A 46 14.78 8.22 -7.21
C ASN A 46 14.78 6.92 -6.38
N THR A 47 15.96 6.41 -6.04
CA THR A 47 16.16 5.19 -5.24
C THR A 47 16.45 5.49 -3.76
N ARG A 48 16.29 6.73 -3.30
CA ARG A 48 16.59 7.18 -1.93
C ARG A 48 15.97 6.31 -0.85
N TYR A 49 14.78 5.75 -1.08
CA TYR A 49 14.10 4.91 -0.09
C TYR A 49 14.46 3.42 -0.17
N LEU A 50 15.39 3.01 -1.03
CA LEU A 50 15.80 1.60 -1.16
C LEU A 50 16.30 1.01 0.17
N HIS A 51 16.91 1.83 1.02
CA HIS A 51 17.38 1.38 2.34
C HIS A 51 16.24 1.12 3.35
N HIS A 52 15.02 1.60 3.09
CA HIS A 52 13.89 1.48 4.00
C HIS A 52 13.46 0.00 4.12
N PRO A 53 13.24 -0.56 5.33
CA PRO A 53 12.97 -1.98 5.52
C PRO A 53 11.81 -2.53 4.67
N ILE A 54 10.69 -1.79 4.62
CA ILE A 54 9.55 -2.12 3.75
C ILE A 54 9.92 -2.15 2.26
N VAL A 55 10.74 -1.20 1.78
CA VAL A 55 11.13 -1.15 0.37
C VAL A 55 12.08 -2.31 0.06
N LYS A 56 13.06 -2.60 0.93
CA LYS A 56 13.93 -3.78 0.80
C LYS A 56 13.12 -5.07 0.73
N HIS A 57 12.12 -5.20 1.60
CA HIS A 57 11.25 -6.37 1.64
C HIS A 57 10.46 -6.55 0.34
N VAL A 58 9.92 -5.48 -0.23
CA VAL A 58 9.25 -5.53 -1.54
C VAL A 58 10.24 -5.77 -2.69
N TYR A 59 11.43 -5.17 -2.63
CA TYR A 59 12.45 -5.28 -3.67
C TYR A 59 13.06 -6.69 -3.75
N HIS A 60 13.17 -7.37 -2.60
CA HIS A 60 13.59 -8.77 -2.48
C HIS A 60 14.81 -9.12 -3.34
N GLU A 61 15.92 -8.45 -3.06
CA GLU A 61 17.23 -8.75 -3.66
C GLU A 61 17.23 -8.78 -5.21
N GLY A 62 16.39 -7.96 -5.84
CA GLY A 62 16.28 -7.86 -7.30
C GLY A 62 15.19 -8.73 -7.92
N GLN A 63 14.44 -9.49 -7.12
CA GLN A 63 13.25 -10.24 -7.53
C GLN A 63 11.99 -9.69 -6.86
N PRO A 64 11.55 -8.47 -7.22
CA PRO A 64 10.59 -7.75 -6.40
C PRO A 64 9.17 -8.30 -6.52
N TYR A 65 8.41 -8.24 -5.42
CA TYR A 65 7.01 -8.64 -5.32
C TYR A 65 6.05 -7.58 -5.89
N ILE A 66 6.36 -7.02 -7.07
CA ILE A 66 5.61 -5.88 -7.65
C ILE A 66 4.17 -6.27 -7.99
N MET A 67 3.96 -7.48 -8.51
CA MET A 67 2.63 -7.92 -8.94
C MET A 67 1.64 -7.94 -7.77
N ASP A 68 2.01 -8.54 -6.63
CA ASP A 68 1.15 -8.57 -5.45
C ASP A 68 1.03 -7.20 -4.76
N THR A 69 2.13 -6.44 -4.73
CA THR A 69 2.13 -5.07 -4.18
C THR A 69 1.21 -4.14 -4.97
N PHE A 70 1.14 -4.31 -6.29
CA PHE A 70 0.25 -3.55 -7.16
C PHE A 70 -1.21 -3.95 -6.97
N LYS A 71 -1.53 -5.24 -6.86
CA LYS A 71 -2.89 -5.70 -6.49
C LYS A 71 -3.35 -5.08 -5.16
N MET A 72 -2.44 -4.98 -4.19
CA MET A 72 -2.73 -4.29 -2.93
C MET A 72 -3.00 -2.79 -3.15
N LEU A 73 -2.23 -2.12 -4.00
CA LEU A 73 -2.46 -0.72 -4.37
C LEU A 73 -3.84 -0.53 -4.98
N GLU A 74 -4.21 -1.37 -5.94
CA GLU A 74 -5.52 -1.33 -6.60
C GLU A 74 -6.68 -1.51 -5.62
N ALA A 75 -6.58 -2.48 -4.70
CA ALA A 75 -7.57 -2.70 -3.66
C ALA A 75 -7.73 -1.47 -2.75
N MET A 76 -6.61 -0.85 -2.36
CA MET A 76 -6.58 0.35 -1.52
C MET A 76 -7.17 1.57 -2.25
N ASP A 77 -6.84 1.79 -3.52
CA ASP A 77 -7.38 2.91 -4.30
C ASP A 77 -8.86 2.72 -4.62
N LYS A 78 -9.28 1.49 -4.97
CA LYS A 78 -10.69 1.13 -5.17
C LYS A 78 -11.53 1.45 -3.94
N GLU A 79 -11.08 1.02 -2.76
CA GLU A 79 -11.77 1.32 -1.51
C GLU A 79 -11.74 2.82 -1.19
N HIS A 80 -10.62 3.50 -1.45
CA HIS A 80 -10.52 4.94 -1.23
C HIS A 80 -11.55 5.70 -2.07
N ARG A 81 -11.67 5.36 -3.37
CA ARG A 81 -12.66 5.94 -4.27
C ARG A 81 -14.09 5.61 -3.85
N ARG A 82 -14.36 4.37 -3.44
CA ARG A 82 -15.67 3.94 -2.94
C ARG A 82 -16.15 4.80 -1.76
N ARG A 83 -15.22 5.27 -0.92
CA ARG A 83 -15.51 6.15 0.23
C ARG A 83 -15.55 7.65 -0.10
N GLY A 84 -15.61 8.01 -1.38
CA GLY A 84 -15.60 9.41 -1.82
C GLY A 84 -14.23 10.07 -1.81
N GLY A 85 -13.15 9.29 -1.66
CA GLY A 85 -11.79 9.77 -1.76
C GLY A 85 -11.47 10.34 -3.15
N LYS A 86 -10.88 11.53 -3.18
CA LYS A 86 -10.50 12.21 -4.42
C LYS A 86 -8.98 12.18 -4.60
N ARG A 87 -8.55 11.92 -5.83
CA ARG A 87 -7.16 12.05 -6.29
C ARG A 87 -7.11 13.14 -7.36
N SER A 88 -5.97 13.82 -7.46
CA SER A 88 -5.72 14.74 -8.57
C SER A 88 -5.76 13.98 -9.90
N GLN A 89 -6.09 14.70 -10.99
CA GLN A 89 -6.05 14.09 -12.33
C GLN A 89 -4.66 13.60 -12.69
N ASN A 90 -3.61 14.35 -12.28
CA ASN A 90 -2.22 13.95 -12.50
C ASN A 90 -1.91 12.62 -11.83
N PHE A 91 -2.28 12.44 -10.55
CA PHE A 91 -2.01 11.18 -9.87
C PHE A 91 -2.77 9.99 -10.50
N ARG A 92 -3.97 10.21 -11.05
CA ARG A 92 -4.68 9.16 -11.80
C ARG A 92 -3.95 8.77 -13.08
N LYS A 93 -3.37 9.74 -13.80
CA LYS A 93 -2.52 9.47 -14.97
C LYS A 93 -1.27 8.71 -14.55
N ASP A 94 -0.64 9.09 -13.44
CA ASP A 94 0.53 8.41 -12.90
C ASP A 94 0.24 6.94 -12.54
N LEU A 95 -0.93 6.65 -11.96
CA LEU A 95 -1.36 5.27 -11.70
C LEU A 95 -1.53 4.47 -12.99
N LYS A 96 -2.09 5.07 -14.05
CA LYS A 96 -2.24 4.37 -15.34
C LYS A 96 -0.90 4.11 -16.02
N ILE A 97 0.03 5.07 -15.94
CA ILE A 97 1.40 4.89 -16.43
C ILE A 97 2.09 3.75 -15.65
N LEU A 98 1.93 3.72 -14.32
CA LEU A 98 2.48 2.68 -13.48
C LEU A 98 1.93 1.29 -13.86
N GLU A 99 0.62 1.16 -14.06
CA GLU A 99 -0.01 -0.08 -14.52
C GLU A 99 0.62 -0.58 -15.83
N ASN A 100 0.75 0.31 -16.83
CA ASN A 100 1.36 -0.05 -18.11
C ASN A 100 2.81 -0.52 -17.95
N GLN A 101 3.60 0.15 -17.10
CA GLN A 101 4.99 -0.23 -16.82
C GLN A 101 5.07 -1.61 -16.14
N ILE A 102 4.14 -1.91 -15.23
CA ILE A 102 4.10 -3.21 -14.55
C ILE A 102 3.77 -4.33 -15.55
N VAL A 103 2.77 -4.14 -16.40
CA VAL A 103 2.42 -5.12 -17.45
C VAL A 103 3.59 -5.33 -18.41
N GLN A 104 4.26 -4.25 -18.84
CA GLN A 104 5.40 -4.34 -19.75
C GLN A 104 6.55 -5.21 -19.22
N TYR A 105 6.77 -5.21 -17.90
CA TYR A 105 7.90 -5.87 -17.26
C TYR A 105 7.50 -7.03 -16.34
N GLU A 106 6.28 -7.56 -16.48
CA GLU A 106 5.71 -8.55 -15.56
C GLU A 106 6.60 -9.80 -15.37
N THR A 107 7.30 -10.22 -16.43
CA THR A 107 8.20 -11.38 -16.44
C THR A 107 9.45 -11.20 -15.59
N LYS A 108 9.75 -9.97 -15.16
CA LYS A 108 10.90 -9.64 -14.29
C LYS A 108 10.55 -9.66 -12.80
N PHE A 109 9.29 -9.88 -12.44
CA PHE A 109 8.82 -9.77 -11.06
C PHE A 109 8.56 -11.14 -10.45
N ASN A 110 8.61 -11.20 -9.12
CA ASN A 110 8.23 -12.41 -8.40
C ASN A 110 6.71 -12.62 -8.53
N SER A 111 6.31 -13.83 -8.95
CA SER A 111 4.91 -14.23 -9.12
C SER A 111 4.26 -14.66 -7.81
N SER A 112 5.04 -14.91 -6.75
CA SER A 112 4.55 -15.27 -5.44
C SER A 112 3.92 -14.06 -4.73
N PRO A 113 2.97 -14.28 -3.80
CA PRO A 113 2.46 -13.21 -2.94
C PRO A 113 3.58 -12.56 -2.13
N LEU A 114 3.46 -11.26 -1.86
CA LEU A 114 4.37 -10.55 -0.95
C LEU A 114 4.23 -11.19 0.44
N PRO A 115 5.31 -11.69 1.07
CA PRO A 115 5.21 -12.18 2.45
C PRO A 115 4.80 -11.05 3.39
N PRO A 116 3.93 -11.30 4.38
CA PRO A 116 3.55 -10.27 5.33
C PRO A 116 4.77 -9.81 6.15
N ILE A 117 4.92 -8.49 6.30
CA ILE A 117 5.96 -7.86 7.11
C ILE A 117 5.33 -6.78 7.97
N TYR A 118 5.70 -6.73 9.24
CA TYR A 118 5.42 -5.63 10.15
C TYR A 118 6.70 -4.84 10.39
N VAL A 119 6.62 -3.52 10.30
CA VAL A 119 7.71 -2.61 10.72
C VAL A 119 7.11 -1.41 11.46
N TYR A 120 7.49 -1.23 12.72
CA TYR A 120 7.10 -0.07 13.54
C TYR A 120 8.11 0.19 14.65
N GLY A 121 8.71 1.39 14.67
CA GLY A 121 9.86 1.64 15.56
C GLY A 121 10.99 0.68 15.23
N ASP A 122 11.48 -0.01 16.25
CA ASP A 122 12.52 -1.05 16.12
C ASP A 122 11.95 -2.45 15.87
N ASP A 123 10.62 -2.62 16.02
CA ASP A 123 9.96 -3.92 15.88
C ASP A 123 9.85 -4.34 14.41
N LYS A 124 10.20 -5.60 14.15
CA LYS A 124 10.03 -6.28 12.86
C LYS A 124 9.46 -7.67 13.08
N LEU A 125 8.34 -7.96 12.43
CA LEU A 125 7.70 -9.28 12.46
C LEU A 125 7.45 -9.78 11.04
N TYR A 126 7.36 -11.10 10.90
CA TYR A 126 7.12 -11.80 9.64
C TYR A 126 6.08 -12.90 9.86
N GLY A 127 5.44 -13.37 8.79
CA GLY A 127 4.43 -14.43 8.91
C GLY A 127 3.09 -13.93 9.42
N GLU A 128 2.21 -14.83 9.85
CA GLU A 128 0.79 -14.53 10.11
C GLU A 128 0.58 -13.58 11.30
N GLU A 129 1.48 -13.57 12.27
CA GLU A 129 1.47 -12.67 13.44
C GLU A 129 1.48 -11.17 13.06
N VAL A 130 1.97 -10.84 11.87
CA VAL A 130 1.95 -9.48 11.29
C VAL A 130 0.53 -8.93 11.21
N TYR A 131 -0.44 -9.77 10.86
CA TYR A 131 -1.82 -9.33 10.68
C TYR A 131 -2.42 -8.80 11.98
N GLU A 132 -2.21 -9.54 13.07
CA GLU A 132 -2.66 -9.13 14.41
C GLU A 132 -1.85 -7.95 14.95
N ALA A 133 -0.55 -7.89 14.67
CA ALA A 133 0.28 -6.75 15.04
C ALA A 133 -0.21 -5.44 14.39
N TYR A 134 -0.62 -5.49 13.12
CA TYR A 134 -1.18 -4.32 12.45
C TYR A 134 -2.57 -3.95 12.95
N LYS A 135 -3.44 -4.91 13.28
CA LYS A 135 -4.74 -4.61 13.91
C LYS A 135 -4.55 -3.83 15.22
N ARG A 136 -3.70 -4.34 16.12
CA ARG A 136 -3.37 -3.67 17.39
C ARG A 136 -2.78 -2.26 17.17
N LEU A 137 -1.85 -2.14 16.23
CA LEU A 137 -1.23 -0.84 15.92
C LEU A 137 -2.27 0.16 15.39
N LEU A 138 -3.19 -0.28 14.53
CA LEU A 138 -4.24 0.58 13.98
C LEU A 138 -5.23 1.02 15.04
N GLU A 139 -5.67 0.12 15.93
CA GLU A 139 -6.53 0.45 17.07
C GLU A 139 -5.88 1.51 17.98
N LEU A 140 -4.61 1.33 18.34
CA LEU A 140 -3.86 2.32 19.11
C LEU A 140 -3.79 3.67 18.39
N LYS A 141 -3.55 3.62 17.08
CA LYS A 141 -3.46 4.81 16.23
C LYS A 141 -4.81 5.53 16.09
N TRP A 142 -5.95 4.82 16.14
CA TRP A 142 -7.28 5.42 16.09
C TRP A 142 -7.70 6.04 17.41
N LYS A 143 -7.42 5.37 18.54
CA LYS A 143 -7.70 5.91 19.89
C LYS A 143 -6.99 7.24 20.14
N ASN A 144 -5.83 7.44 19.54
CA ASN A 144 -5.01 8.63 19.67
C ASN A 144 -5.11 9.58 18.46
N ASP A 145 -6.08 9.39 17.56
CA ASP A 145 -6.18 10.22 16.35
C ASP A 145 -6.83 11.57 16.69
N THR A 146 -6.08 12.64 16.51
CA THR A 146 -6.55 14.03 16.71
C THR A 146 -6.91 14.72 15.39
N ILE A 147 -6.74 14.04 14.25
CA ILE A 147 -6.89 14.63 12.91
C ILE A 147 -8.20 14.15 12.28
N ALA A 148 -8.99 15.09 11.75
CA ALA A 148 -10.24 14.79 11.08
C ALA A 148 -10.07 13.84 9.85
N PRO A 149 -11.07 13.00 9.54
CA PRO A 149 -11.02 12.09 8.39
C PRO A 149 -10.85 12.81 7.05
N ARG A 150 -10.04 12.25 6.14
CA ARG A 150 -9.73 12.85 4.82
C ARG A 150 -10.76 12.62 3.72
N CYS A 151 -11.78 11.78 3.93
CA CYS A 151 -12.83 11.53 2.94
C CYS A 151 -14.17 11.99 3.48
N ASN A 152 -14.92 12.71 2.65
CA ASN A 152 -16.30 13.06 2.92
C ASN A 152 -17.10 11.76 2.98
N ILE A 153 -17.55 11.38 4.17
CA ILE A 153 -18.48 10.28 4.32
C ILE A 153 -19.74 10.69 3.55
N ILE A 154 -19.95 10.12 2.36
CA ILE A 154 -21.30 10.06 1.80
C ILE A 154 -22.03 9.10 2.73
N GLN A 155 -22.77 9.64 3.70
CA GLN A 155 -23.63 8.85 4.56
C GLN A 155 -24.65 8.15 3.66
N TYR A 156 -24.41 6.88 3.33
CA TYR A 156 -25.54 6.03 2.98
C TYR A 156 -26.36 5.90 4.27
N LYS A 157 -27.53 6.54 4.26
CA LYS A 157 -28.56 6.33 5.28
C LYS A 157 -28.66 4.82 5.50
N ARG A 158 -28.34 4.36 6.71
CA ARG A 158 -28.81 3.05 7.16
C ARG A 158 -30.32 3.10 7.07
N ILE A 159 -30.89 2.37 6.12
CA ILE A 159 -32.31 2.04 6.14
C ILE A 159 -32.48 1.23 7.43
N LYS A 160 -33.34 1.74 8.31
CA LYS A 160 -33.72 1.09 9.57
C LYS A 160 -34.43 -0.23 9.29
#